data_AF-A0A2G2FZW3-F1
#
_entry.id   AF-A0A2G2FZW3-F1
#
_cell.length_a   1.000
_cell.length_b   1.000
_cell.length_c   1.000
_cell.angle_alpha   90.00
_cell.angle_beta   90.00
_cell.angle_gamma   90.00
#
_symmetry.space_group_name_H-M   'P 1'
#
loop_
_entity.id
_entity.type
_entity.pdbx_description
1 polymer ?
#
loop_
_entity_poly.entity_id
_entity_poly.type
_entity_poly.pdbx_seq_one_letter_code
_entity_poly.pdbx_strand_id
1 'polypeptide(L)'
;MYLRILSVLLPVTIVFMGQSAFADCDGVGCNNVKIEMLYVASGVTYLKTSGTETQLDNCVPVSGIMVSLDHSHSSADKIYALLLTAYTGKLNVNLRFNDTAGNSGACKINYAVLENN
;
A
#
# COMPACT_ATOMS: atom_id res chain seq x y z
N MET A 1 -15.91 -0.44 61.74
CA MET A 1 -15.46 -1.72 61.14
C MET A 1 -16.29 -1.98 59.88
N TYR A 2 -16.07 -1.20 58.81
CA TYR A 2 -16.68 -1.40 57.48
C TYR A 2 -15.62 -1.15 56.39
N LEU A 3 -14.41 -1.62 56.67
CA LEU A 3 -13.29 -1.60 55.74
C LEU A 3 -12.92 -3.06 55.54
N ARG A 4 -13.20 -3.65 54.37
CA ARG A 4 -12.37 -4.71 53.72
C ARG A 4 -12.97 -5.51 52.56
N ILE A 5 -14.22 -5.35 52.11
CA ILE A 5 -14.78 -6.30 51.11
C ILE A 5 -15.44 -5.64 49.89
N LEU A 6 -14.91 -4.53 49.39
CA LEU A 6 -15.36 -4.02 48.08
C LEU A 6 -14.21 -3.54 47.18
N SER A 7 -13.04 -4.15 47.34
CA SER A 7 -11.86 -3.96 46.49
C SER A 7 -11.79 -4.94 45.32
N VAL A 8 -12.87 -5.67 45.02
CA VAL A 8 -12.91 -6.71 43.96
C VAL A 8 -14.07 -6.48 43.00
N LEU A 9 -14.22 -5.25 42.52
CA LEU A 9 -15.01 -4.94 41.33
C LEU A 9 -14.24 -3.89 40.52
N LEU A 10 -12.99 -4.21 40.20
CA LEU A 10 -12.30 -3.62 39.07
C LEU A 10 -12.63 -4.55 37.88
N PRO A 11 -13.75 -4.36 37.14
CA PRO A 11 -13.93 -5.13 35.93
C PRO A 11 -12.79 -4.73 35.01
N VAL A 12 -11.98 -5.76 34.71
CA VAL A 12 -10.96 -5.83 33.69
C VAL A 12 -11.64 -5.52 32.34
N THR A 13 -11.90 -4.24 32.07
CA THR A 13 -12.18 -3.73 30.73
C THR A 13 -10.82 -3.45 30.09
N ILE A 14 -10.07 -4.52 29.82
CA ILE A 14 -8.94 -4.45 28.90
C ILE A 14 -9.53 -4.09 27.55
N VAL A 15 -9.39 -2.80 27.26
CA VAL A 15 -9.60 -2.18 25.97
C VAL A 15 -8.76 -2.95 24.95
N PHE A 16 -9.43 -3.81 24.17
CA PHE A 16 -8.90 -4.38 22.92
C PHE A 16 -8.83 -3.25 21.88
N MET A 17 -7.95 -2.26 22.08
CA MET A 17 -7.45 -1.39 21.02
C MET A 17 -6.29 -2.12 20.34
N GLY A 18 -6.59 -3.29 19.77
CA GLY A 18 -5.64 -4.10 19.05
C GLY A 18 -5.87 -3.99 17.56
N GLN A 19 -4.95 -3.29 16.88
CA GLN A 19 -4.64 -3.44 15.46
C GLN A 19 -5.61 -2.80 14.45
N SER A 20 -5.75 -1.49 14.56
CA SER A 20 -5.97 -0.66 13.38
C SER A 20 -4.66 -0.49 12.61
N ALA A 21 -4.25 -1.51 11.84
CA ALA A 21 -3.33 -1.29 10.73
C ALA A 21 -4.12 -0.60 9.60
N PHE A 22 -4.36 0.70 9.74
CA PHE A 22 -4.87 1.56 8.67
C PHE A 22 -3.65 2.24 8.02
N ALA A 23 -3.49 2.31 6.70
CA ALA A 23 -4.40 1.97 5.61
C ALA A 23 -3.65 1.13 4.57
N ASP A 24 -3.61 1.42 3.27
CA ASP A 24 -2.82 2.60 2.97
C ASP A 24 -2.96 3.15 1.56
N CYS A 25 -3.68 2.44 0.69
CA CYS A 25 -4.00 3.03 -0.60
C CYS A 25 -5.09 4.08 -0.37
N ASP A 26 -4.73 5.35 -0.51
CA ASP A 26 -5.63 6.48 -0.37
C ASP A 26 -5.13 7.65 -1.21
N GLY A 27 -6.08 8.38 -1.81
CA GLY A 27 -5.82 9.48 -2.72
C GLY A 27 -4.95 9.07 -3.91
N VAL A 28 -3.64 9.25 -3.77
CA VAL A 28 -2.65 9.19 -4.86
C VAL A 28 -1.46 8.29 -4.53
N GLY A 29 -1.53 7.49 -3.47
CA GLY A 29 -0.46 6.56 -3.10
C GLY A 29 -0.94 5.38 -2.27
N CYS A 30 -0.04 4.42 -2.08
CA CYS A 30 -0.18 3.30 -1.17
C CYS A 30 1.07 3.24 -0.29
N ASN A 31 0.93 3.39 1.03
CA ASN A 31 2.05 3.25 1.97
C ASN A 31 2.13 1.86 2.62
N ASN A 32 3.31 1.47 3.08
CA ASN A 32 3.56 0.24 3.84
C ASN A 32 2.94 -1.05 3.24
N VAL A 33 2.83 -1.14 1.90
CA VAL A 33 2.24 -2.28 1.19
C VAL A 33 3.31 -3.26 0.74
N LYS A 34 2.96 -4.53 0.56
CA LYS A 34 3.82 -5.54 -0.07
C LYS A 34 3.44 -5.70 -1.53
N ILE A 35 4.42 -5.98 -2.38
CA ILE A 35 4.15 -6.39 -3.76
C ILE A 35 3.80 -7.88 -3.76
N GLU A 36 2.57 -8.21 -4.15
CA GLU A 36 2.09 -9.59 -4.21
C GLU A 36 2.35 -10.22 -5.59
N MET A 37 2.28 -9.38 -6.62
CA MET A 37 2.50 -9.79 -8.00
C MET A 37 3.25 -8.69 -8.75
N LEU A 38 4.23 -9.11 -9.54
CA LEU A 38 4.95 -8.26 -10.47
C LEU A 38 5.03 -9.02 -11.81
N TYR A 39 4.45 -8.49 -12.87
CA TYR A 39 4.50 -9.11 -14.19
C TYR A 39 4.72 -8.07 -15.29
N VAL A 40 5.37 -8.49 -16.38
CA VAL A 40 5.69 -7.63 -17.52
C VAL A 40 4.98 -8.17 -18.75
N ALA A 41 4.21 -7.31 -19.42
CA ALA A 41 3.52 -7.66 -20.65
C ALA A 41 3.53 -6.46 -21.61
N SER A 42 3.91 -6.69 -22.87
CA SER A 42 3.88 -5.67 -23.94
C SER A 42 4.62 -4.37 -23.60
N GLY A 43 5.74 -4.46 -22.87
CA GLY A 43 6.54 -3.28 -22.49
C GLY A 43 5.95 -2.46 -21.33
N VAL A 44 4.90 -2.96 -20.67
CA VAL A 44 4.34 -2.39 -19.45
C VAL A 44 4.60 -3.35 -18.30
N THR A 45 5.08 -2.82 -17.18
CA THR A 45 5.12 -3.60 -15.93
C THR A 45 3.85 -3.33 -15.16
N TYR A 46 3.19 -4.39 -14.75
CA TYR A 46 2.03 -4.35 -13.90
C TYR A 46 2.37 -4.93 -12.54
N LEU A 47 1.75 -4.38 -11.51
CA LEU A 47 1.89 -4.91 -10.17
C LEU A 47 0.57 -4.90 -9.42
N LYS A 48 0.47 -5.84 -8.48
CA LYS A 48 -0.58 -5.93 -7.48
C LYS A 48 0.07 -5.81 -6.11
N THR A 49 -0.47 -4.97 -5.23
CA THR A 49 -0.01 -4.86 -3.86
C THR A 49 -0.94 -5.58 -2.88
N SER A 50 -0.55 -5.61 -1.61
CA SER A 50 -1.41 -6.05 -0.51
C SER A 50 -2.44 -4.99 -0.08
N GLY A 51 -2.39 -3.79 -0.68
CA GLY A 51 -3.33 -2.71 -0.40
C GLY A 51 -4.63 -2.83 -1.20
N THR A 52 -5.48 -1.81 -1.09
CA THR A 52 -6.75 -1.73 -1.81
C THR A 52 -6.66 -0.64 -2.88
N GLU A 53 -6.16 -0.98 -4.07
CA GLU A 53 -5.90 -0.01 -5.14
C GLU A 53 -7.18 0.67 -5.67
N THR A 54 -8.37 0.15 -5.37
CA THR A 54 -9.66 0.79 -5.70
C THR A 54 -9.96 2.04 -4.88
N GLN A 55 -9.17 2.33 -3.84
CA GLN A 55 -9.29 3.53 -2.99
C GLN A 55 -8.43 4.70 -3.51
N LEU A 56 -7.83 4.57 -4.70
CA LEU A 56 -7.12 5.67 -5.34
C LEU A 56 -8.14 6.59 -6.02
N ASP A 57 -8.11 7.88 -5.67
CA ASP A 57 -9.13 8.85 -6.06
C ASP A 57 -9.02 9.27 -7.53
N ASN A 58 -7.80 9.30 -8.07
CA ASN A 58 -7.51 10.00 -9.33
C ASN A 58 -6.96 9.10 -10.45
N CYS A 59 -7.12 7.79 -10.32
CA CYS A 59 -6.74 6.87 -11.38
C CYS A 59 -7.54 5.57 -11.28
N VAL A 60 -7.62 4.84 -12.39
CA VAL A 60 -8.32 3.57 -12.49
C VAL A 60 -7.29 2.44 -12.53
N PRO A 61 -7.30 1.51 -11.56
CA PRO A 61 -6.47 0.32 -11.63
C PRO A 61 -6.83 -0.52 -12.86
N VAL A 62 -5.81 -1.05 -13.54
CA VAL A 62 -5.98 -2.01 -14.62
C VAL A 62 -6.66 -3.26 -14.07
N SER A 63 -7.74 -3.69 -14.72
CA SER A 63 -8.57 -4.81 -14.27
C SER A 63 -9.09 -4.66 -12.82
N GLY A 64 -9.14 -3.43 -12.28
CA GLY A 64 -9.65 -3.12 -10.94
C GLY A 64 -8.71 -3.47 -9.78
N ILE A 65 -7.53 -4.02 -10.03
CA ILE A 65 -6.61 -4.48 -8.97
C ILE A 65 -5.11 -4.28 -9.26
N MET A 66 -4.75 -3.74 -10.41
CA MET A 66 -3.35 -3.61 -10.82
C MET A 66 -2.99 -2.17 -11.16
N VAL A 67 -1.80 -1.76 -10.77
CA VAL A 67 -1.19 -0.49 -11.19
C VAL A 67 -0.05 -0.77 -12.16
N SER A 68 0.34 0.25 -12.92
CA SER A 68 1.29 0.10 -14.02
C SER A 68 2.51 1.00 -13.85
N LEU A 69 3.66 0.55 -14.33
CA LEU A 69 4.86 1.36 -14.52
C LEU A 69 4.99 1.67 -16.01
N ASP A 70 5.10 2.95 -16.31
CA ASP A 70 5.34 3.44 -17.67
C ASP A 70 6.85 3.45 -17.94
N HIS A 71 7.29 2.60 -18.87
CA HIS A 71 8.69 2.49 -19.26
C HIS A 71 9.20 3.67 -20.08
N SER A 72 8.32 4.59 -20.51
CA SER A 72 8.75 5.87 -21.09
C SER A 72 9.30 6.86 -20.04
N HIS A 73 9.09 6.60 -18.75
CA HIS A 73 9.63 7.42 -17.68
C HIS A 73 11.15 7.24 -17.59
N SER A 74 11.90 8.34 -17.49
CA SER A 74 13.39 8.33 -17.48
C SER A 74 14.01 7.53 -16.33
N SER A 75 13.22 7.24 -15.29
CA SER A 75 13.64 6.46 -14.13
C SER A 75 12.92 5.11 -14.03
N ALA A 76 12.24 4.64 -15.08
CA ALA A 76 11.49 3.39 -15.06
C ALA A 76 12.36 2.20 -14.64
N ASP A 77 13.57 2.05 -15.20
CA ASP A 77 14.49 0.95 -14.84
C ASP A 77 14.88 0.98 -13.36
N LYS A 78 15.09 2.17 -12.79
CA LYS A 78 15.44 2.34 -11.37
C LYS A 78 14.27 1.97 -10.47
N ILE A 79 13.07 2.41 -10.83
CA ILE A 79 11.83 2.07 -10.12
C ILE A 79 11.58 0.56 -10.22
N TYR A 80 11.72 -0.04 -11.40
CA TYR A 80 11.56 -1.46 -11.60
C TYR A 80 12.55 -2.28 -10.74
N ALA A 81 13.82 -1.91 -10.72
CA ALA A 81 14.82 -2.58 -9.88
C ALA A 81 14.47 -2.50 -8.38
N LEU A 82 13.96 -1.35 -7.93
CA LEU A 82 13.50 -1.17 -6.56
C LEU A 82 12.28 -2.06 -6.24
N LEU A 83 11.28 -2.08 -7.13
CA LEU A 83 10.09 -2.93 -6.99
C LEU A 83 10.45 -4.42 -7.03
N LEU A 84 11.38 -4.83 -7.88
CA LEU A 84 11.87 -6.20 -7.93
C LEU A 84 12.59 -6.58 -6.63
N THR A 85 13.40 -5.67 -6.09
CA THR A 85 14.06 -5.86 -4.79
C THR A 85 13.03 -6.01 -3.66
N ALA A 86 12.00 -5.16 -3.65
CA ALA A 86 10.91 -5.26 -2.69
C ALA A 86 10.16 -6.60 -2.78
N TYR A 87 9.81 -7.01 -4.00
CA TYR A 87 9.09 -8.24 -4.29
C TYR A 87 9.87 -9.48 -3.82
N THR A 88 11.15 -9.57 -4.21
CA THR A 88 12.02 -10.70 -3.87
C THR A 88 12.37 -10.73 -2.39
N GLY A 89 12.61 -9.57 -1.78
CA GLY A 89 12.91 -9.42 -0.36
C GLY A 89 11.70 -9.44 0.58
N LYS A 90 10.47 -9.50 0.03
CA LYS A 90 9.21 -9.38 0.79
C LYS A 90 9.16 -8.12 1.68
N LEU A 91 9.76 -7.03 1.18
CA LEU A 91 9.86 -5.75 1.88
C LEU A 91 8.60 -4.92 1.67
N ASN A 92 8.31 -4.03 2.61
CA ASN A 92 7.22 -3.07 2.48
C ASN A 92 7.67 -1.88 1.63
N VAL A 93 6.73 -1.33 0.86
CA VAL A 93 6.97 -0.21 -0.04
C VAL A 93 5.90 0.87 0.09
N ASN A 94 6.34 2.10 -0.14
CA ASN A 94 5.44 3.22 -0.40
C ASN A 94 5.45 3.51 -1.90
N LEU A 95 4.28 3.50 -2.51
CA LEU A 95 4.07 3.79 -3.92
C LEU A 95 3.35 5.13 -4.06
N ARG A 96 3.80 5.93 -5.00
CA ARG A 96 3.10 7.14 -5.44
C ARG A 96 2.70 7.02 -6.88
N PHE A 97 1.49 7.42 -7.20
CA PHE A 97 0.95 7.43 -8.55
C PHE A 97 0.88 8.85 -9.11
N ASN A 98 0.98 8.96 -10.43
CA ASN A 98 0.78 10.22 -11.13
C ASN A 98 -0.70 10.52 -11.30
N ASP A 99 -1.09 11.74 -10.94
CA ASP A 99 -2.44 12.31 -10.98
C ASP A 99 -2.83 12.87 -12.37
N THR A 100 -2.14 12.46 -13.43
CA THR A 100 -2.20 13.18 -14.71
C THR A 100 -3.37 12.81 -15.62
N ALA A 101 -4.31 11.99 -15.17
CA ALA A 101 -5.40 11.52 -16.04
C ALA A 101 -6.82 11.75 -15.51
N GLY A 102 -7.00 12.37 -14.35
CA GLY A 102 -8.29 12.36 -13.65
C GLY A 102 -8.84 10.94 -13.49
N ASN A 103 -10.13 10.81 -13.14
CA ASN A 103 -10.79 9.52 -12.85
C ASN A 103 -10.94 8.57 -14.07
N SER A 104 -10.14 8.73 -15.13
CA SER A 104 -10.28 8.00 -16.39
C SER A 104 -8.99 7.37 -16.92
N GLY A 105 -7.82 7.62 -16.32
CA GLY A 105 -6.56 7.00 -16.77
C GLY A 105 -6.02 5.91 -15.87
N ALA A 106 -5.16 5.06 -16.43
CA ALA A 106 -4.48 4.00 -15.70
C ALA A 106 -3.59 4.57 -14.58
N CYS A 107 -3.61 3.94 -13.40
CA CYS A 107 -2.70 4.28 -12.31
C CYS A 107 -1.25 4.01 -12.72
N LYS A 108 -0.48 5.07 -12.92
CA LYS A 108 0.93 5.02 -13.30
C LYS A 108 1.82 5.36 -12.12
N ILE A 109 2.78 4.50 -11.81
CA ILE A 109 3.74 4.71 -10.73
C ILE A 109 4.66 5.88 -11.09
N ASN A 110 4.72 6.87 -10.22
CA ASN A 110 5.64 8.01 -10.31
C ASN A 110 6.95 7.72 -9.58
N TYR A 111 6.85 7.21 -8.35
CA TYR A 111 8.01 6.76 -7.59
C TYR A 111 7.63 5.65 -6.60
N ALA A 112 8.64 4.94 -6.12
CA ALA A 112 8.54 3.94 -5.07
C ALA A 112 9.64 4.17 -4.03
N VAL A 113 9.37 3.83 -2.78
CA VAL A 113 10.31 3.92 -1.65
C VAL A 113 10.28 2.58 -0.90
N LEU A 114 11.45 2.02 -0.61
CA LEU A 114 11.59 0.90 0.32
C LEU A 114 11.57 1.44 1.75
N GLU A 115 10.71 0.91 2.60
CA GLU A 115 10.77 1.17 4.04
C GLU A 115 11.38 -0.02 4.77
N ASN A 116 12.32 0.26 5.68
CA ASN A 116 12.78 -0.69 6.69
C ASN A 116 12.09 -0.32 8.00
N ASN A 117 11.18 -1.19 8.47
CA ASN A 117 10.69 -1.16 9.85
C ASN A 117 11.69 -1.89 10.77
#